data_AF-A0A5A7PLX7-F1
#
_entry.id   AF-A0A5A7PLX7-F1
#
_cell.length_a   1.000
_cell.length_b   1.000
_cell.length_c   1.000
_cell.angle_alpha   90.00
_cell.angle_beta   90.00
_cell.angle_gamma   90.00
#
_symmetry.space_group_name_H-M   'P 1'
#
loop_
_entity.id
_entity.type
_entity.pdbx_description
1 polymer ?
#
loop_
_entity_poly.entity_id
_entity_poly.type
_entity_poly.pdbx_seq_one_letter_code
_entity_poly.pdbx_strand_id
1 'polypeptide(L)'
;MDQGRSDSRARATGPTPSEESSLDLEKYCSHQCHGPSFSPQPIQPHASGAQHCESSAAYFSWPCRIKDDAEERANYFANLQKGVLPETLGQLPEGQRANSLLEVMTIRTFHSKILRCYSLGTAVGFRIRRGVLTDIPAILVFVSRKVHKQWLSPIQCLPTALEGPGGVWCDVDVVEFSYFGAPEPAPKEQLYTEIVDDLRGSDPCIGSGSQVANQETYGTLGAIVRSQTGSRQIGFLTNRHVAVDLDYPNQKMFHPLPPTLGPGVYLGSVERATSFIRDDLWFGIFAGINPETFVRADGAFIPFADDFDMTAVTTSIKGIGEIGDVKAIDLQSPIDSLIGKQVMKVGRSSGLTTGTILAYALEYNDEKGICYLTDFLVVGENQQTFDLEGDSGSLIVLKGENGEKPRPVGIIWGGTANRGRLKLRVGQPPVNWTSGVDLGRLLNFLELDLINSDEALRVAVQEQRAASMTVVGSSAGDSSPPDLMLPKDKSEPLGLNIQQIPLEDRACGPDINSSPAEGPLGPCLEEHPFITSFNSKPIDTLETENLSVLRNDGGEDLSFSLQLGENEPKRRKSESKGC
;
A
#
# COMPACT_ATOMS: atom_id res chain seq x y z
N MET A 1 14.20 64.03 50.50
CA MET A 1 13.08 64.67 49.78
C MET A 1 11.88 63.76 49.90
N ASP A 2 10.71 64.38 50.04
CA ASP A 2 9.45 63.78 50.47
C ASP A 2 8.94 62.69 49.50
N GLN A 3 8.44 61.55 49.99
CA GLN A 3 7.19 61.30 50.74
C GLN A 3 5.98 61.19 49.79
N GLY A 4 5.32 60.02 49.80
CA GLY A 4 4.23 59.68 48.88
C GLY A 4 3.57 58.37 49.31
N ARG A 5 2.96 58.38 50.50
CA ARG A 5 2.42 57.22 51.21
C ARG A 5 0.89 57.23 51.15
N SER A 6 0.26 56.13 50.77
CA SER A 6 -1.05 55.74 51.34
C SER A 6 -1.41 54.28 51.06
N ASP A 7 -1.44 53.48 52.12
CA ASP A 7 -2.19 52.22 52.20
C ASP A 7 -3.72 52.50 52.03
N SER A 8 -4.59 51.56 51.64
CA SER A 8 -4.88 50.36 52.46
C SER A 8 -6.08 49.55 51.92
N ARG A 9 -6.00 48.21 52.11
CA ARG A 9 -7.08 47.24 52.48
C ARG A 9 -8.35 47.15 51.58
N ALA A 10 -9.00 45.99 51.37
CA ALA A 10 -8.77 44.55 51.61
C ALA A 10 -9.87 43.79 50.80
N ARG A 11 -10.17 42.49 50.83
CA ARG A 11 -9.80 41.22 51.54
C ARG A 11 -10.32 40.08 50.59
N ALA A 12 -10.02 38.78 50.66
CA ALA A 12 -9.25 37.92 51.56
C ALA A 12 -8.79 36.64 50.81
N THR A 13 -7.71 35.98 51.27
CA THR A 13 -7.47 34.50 51.31
C THR A 13 -7.90 33.61 50.12
N GLY A 14 -7.07 32.80 49.44
CA GLY A 14 -5.79 32.15 49.81
C GLY A 14 -6.01 30.83 50.60
N PRO A 15 -5.18 29.76 50.48
CA PRO A 15 -3.87 29.66 49.81
C PRO A 15 -3.65 28.44 48.87
N THR A 16 -2.51 28.44 48.18
CA THR A 16 -1.79 27.32 47.50
C THR A 16 -0.83 26.62 48.52
N PRO A 17 0.17 25.74 48.19
CA PRO A 17 0.65 25.21 46.89
C PRO A 17 1.03 23.68 46.86
N SER A 18 1.54 23.22 45.69
CA SER A 18 2.67 22.28 45.39
C SER A 18 2.98 21.03 46.28
N GLU A 19 3.71 19.98 45.87
CA GLU A 19 4.49 19.66 44.66
C GLU A 19 4.71 18.12 44.55
N GLU A 20 4.89 17.62 43.33
CA GLU A 20 5.80 16.55 42.86
C GLU A 20 5.93 15.11 43.45
N SER A 21 5.90 14.15 42.51
CA SER A 21 6.88 13.07 42.26
C SER A 21 6.95 11.72 43.03
N SER A 22 7.29 10.71 42.20
CA SER A 22 7.90 9.38 42.40
C SER A 22 7.21 8.25 43.20
N LEU A 23 7.05 7.13 42.47
CA LEU A 23 7.38 5.72 42.80
C LEU A 23 6.91 5.13 44.15
N ASP A 24 6.21 3.98 44.10
CA ASP A 24 6.85 2.72 44.54
C ASP A 24 6.14 1.42 44.07
N LEU A 25 6.80 0.29 44.35
CA LEU A 25 6.56 -1.06 43.82
C LEU A 25 6.07 -2.07 44.90
N GLU A 26 5.14 -2.95 44.51
CA GLU A 26 4.80 -4.27 45.10
C GLU A 26 4.18 -4.45 46.52
N LYS A 27 3.31 -5.48 46.58
CA LYS A 27 2.91 -6.36 47.71
C LYS A 27 2.18 -5.77 48.93
N TYR A 28 0.99 -6.32 49.21
CA TYR A 28 0.87 -7.41 50.19
C TYR A 28 -0.45 -8.20 50.04
N CYS A 29 -0.51 -9.36 50.72
CA CYS A 29 -1.44 -10.46 50.48
C CYS A 29 -2.81 -10.37 51.18
N SER A 30 -3.76 -11.14 50.63
CA SER A 30 -4.76 -11.97 51.33
C SER A 30 -5.53 -11.40 52.54
N HIS A 31 -6.81 -11.07 52.32
CA HIS A 31 -7.86 -11.27 53.33
C HIS A 31 -9.12 -11.90 52.73
N GLN A 32 -9.53 -13.03 53.31
CA GLN A 32 -10.86 -13.62 53.10
C GLN A 32 -11.91 -12.82 53.88
N CYS A 33 -13.11 -12.65 53.32
CA CYS A 33 -14.33 -12.40 54.09
C CYS A 33 -15.52 -13.10 53.40
N HIS A 34 -16.42 -13.69 54.20
CA HIS A 34 -17.46 -14.60 53.74
C HIS A 34 -18.82 -13.92 53.45
N GLY A 35 -19.40 -14.23 52.29
CA GLY A 35 -20.84 -14.40 52.06
C GLY A 35 -21.73 -13.16 51.83
N PRO A 36 -23.03 -13.35 51.52
CA PRO A 36 -23.73 -14.61 51.28
C PRO A 36 -24.38 -14.78 49.88
N SER A 37 -24.70 -16.05 49.59
CA SER A 37 -25.45 -16.57 48.44
C SER A 37 -26.74 -15.82 48.05
N PHE A 38 -26.96 -15.65 46.75
CA PHE A 38 -28.29 -15.65 46.13
C PHE A 38 -28.36 -16.66 44.98
N SER A 39 -29.36 -17.54 45.01
CA SER A 39 -29.62 -18.56 44.00
C SER A 39 -30.57 -18.05 42.90
N PRO A 40 -30.36 -18.41 41.63
CA PRO A 40 -31.31 -18.11 40.54
C PRO A 40 -32.49 -19.09 40.53
N GLN A 41 -33.69 -18.59 40.18
CA GLN A 41 -34.88 -19.40 39.92
C GLN A 41 -35.07 -19.63 38.41
N PRO A 42 -35.70 -20.75 37.98
CA PRO A 42 -35.57 -21.25 36.61
C PRO A 42 -36.78 -20.91 35.71
N ILE A 43 -36.54 -20.80 34.41
CA ILE A 43 -37.59 -20.93 33.38
C ILE A 43 -37.09 -21.91 32.30
N GLN A 44 -37.93 -22.88 31.99
CA GLN A 44 -37.67 -23.99 31.05
C GLN A 44 -38.57 -23.88 29.79
N PRO A 45 -38.47 -24.76 28.78
CA PRO A 45 -38.35 -24.33 27.38
C PRO A 45 -39.62 -24.54 26.56
N HIS A 46 -39.64 -24.05 25.31
CA HIS A 46 -40.38 -24.66 24.19
C HIS A 46 -39.68 -24.40 22.84
N ALA A 47 -39.95 -25.25 21.84
CA ALA A 47 -39.04 -25.49 20.72
C ALA A 47 -39.70 -25.49 19.34
N SER A 48 -38.93 -25.07 18.32
CA SER A 48 -38.93 -25.52 16.91
C SER A 48 -37.77 -24.80 16.19
N GLY A 49 -37.11 -25.34 15.16
CA GLY A 49 -37.25 -26.63 14.51
C GLY A 49 -36.64 -26.60 13.11
N ALA A 50 -35.31 -26.47 13.01
CA ALA A 50 -34.58 -26.52 11.73
C ALA A 50 -33.18 -27.12 11.94
N GLN A 51 -32.83 -28.16 11.17
CA GLN A 51 -31.50 -28.76 11.19
C GLN A 51 -30.52 -27.89 10.39
N HIS A 52 -29.66 -27.14 11.09
CA HIS A 52 -28.49 -26.51 10.51
C HIS A 52 -27.23 -27.12 11.11
N CYS A 53 -26.21 -27.32 10.26
CA CYS A 53 -24.93 -27.87 10.66
C CYS A 53 -24.24 -26.94 11.67
N GLU A 54 -23.88 -27.46 12.84
CA GLU A 54 -23.19 -26.70 13.89
C GLU A 54 -21.76 -26.36 13.46
N SER A 55 -21.59 -25.19 12.82
CA SER A 55 -20.28 -24.57 12.64
C SER A 55 -20.00 -23.65 13.84
N SER A 56 -18.87 -23.86 14.49
CA SER A 56 -18.55 -23.30 15.81
C SER A 56 -18.13 -21.82 15.73
N ALA A 57 -19.12 -20.93 15.73
CA ALA A 57 -18.99 -19.49 16.02
C ALA A 57 -20.28 -18.90 16.64
N ALA A 58 -21.22 -19.74 17.09
CA ALA A 58 -22.63 -19.39 17.27
C ALA A 58 -23.00 -18.54 18.53
N TYR A 59 -22.02 -18.01 19.27
CA TYR A 59 -22.28 -17.34 20.56
C TYR A 59 -21.70 -15.93 20.73
N PHE A 60 -21.15 -15.32 19.68
CA PHE A 60 -20.65 -13.95 19.76
C PHE A 60 -21.26 -13.04 18.67
N SER A 61 -22.43 -12.49 18.98
CA SER A 61 -23.06 -11.46 18.14
C SER A 61 -22.30 -10.14 18.29
N TRP A 62 -21.47 -9.80 17.30
CA TRP A 62 -20.82 -8.50 17.21
C TRP A 62 -21.87 -7.37 17.18
N PRO A 63 -21.66 -6.25 17.89
CA PRO A 63 -22.56 -5.12 17.78
C PRO A 63 -22.48 -4.56 16.36
N CYS A 64 -23.57 -4.66 15.58
CA CYS A 64 -23.63 -4.10 14.23
C CYS A 64 -23.52 -2.57 14.17
N ARG A 65 -23.41 -1.91 15.34
CA ARG A 65 -23.31 -0.46 15.56
C ARG A 65 -22.55 -0.16 16.87
N ILE A 66 -21.26 -0.47 16.92
CA ILE A 66 -20.34 0.41 17.67
C ILE A 66 -20.30 1.71 16.85
N LYS A 67 -20.39 2.90 17.46
CA LYS A 67 -20.24 4.13 16.67
C LYS A 67 -18.80 4.26 16.18
N ASP A 68 -18.58 5.12 15.19
CA ASP A 68 -17.28 5.32 14.53
C ASP A 68 -16.26 6.09 15.40
N ASP A 69 -16.30 5.88 16.71
CA ASP A 69 -15.40 6.44 17.72
C ASP A 69 -14.47 5.34 18.27
N ALA A 70 -13.20 5.69 18.42
CA ALA A 70 -12.19 4.74 18.87
C ALA A 70 -12.17 4.56 20.40
N GLU A 71 -12.72 5.51 21.17
CA GLU A 71 -12.92 5.31 22.61
C GLU A 71 -14.01 4.24 22.84
N GLU A 72 -15.13 4.28 22.11
CA GLU A 72 -16.12 3.20 22.10
C GLU A 72 -15.50 1.83 21.71
N ARG A 73 -14.66 1.77 20.66
CA ARG A 73 -13.92 0.54 20.29
C ARG A 73 -13.00 0.05 21.41
N ALA A 74 -12.17 0.93 21.96
CA ALA A 74 -11.24 0.59 23.04
C ALA A 74 -11.98 0.14 24.32
N ASN A 75 -13.06 0.82 24.67
CA ASN A 75 -13.93 0.46 25.79
C ASN A 75 -14.61 -0.90 25.59
N TYR A 76 -15.04 -1.22 24.36
CA TYR A 76 -15.61 -2.53 24.02
C TYR A 76 -14.59 -3.66 24.25
N PHE A 77 -13.40 -3.57 23.65
CA PHE A 77 -12.34 -4.58 23.85
C PHE A 77 -11.87 -4.66 25.31
N ALA A 78 -11.76 -3.53 26.01
CA ALA A 78 -11.43 -3.50 27.45
C ALA A 78 -12.52 -4.14 28.33
N ASN A 79 -13.80 -4.04 27.94
CA ASN A 79 -14.89 -4.71 28.65
C ASN A 79 -14.90 -6.23 28.42
N LEU A 80 -14.48 -6.70 27.23
CA LEU A 80 -14.28 -8.13 26.99
C LEU A 80 -13.14 -8.69 27.86
N GLN A 81 -12.03 -7.95 28.00
CA GLN A 81 -10.92 -8.33 28.88
C GLN A 81 -11.33 -8.47 30.35
N LYS A 82 -12.29 -7.67 30.85
CA LYS A 82 -12.79 -7.78 32.24
C LYS A 82 -13.52 -9.10 32.54
N GLY A 83 -13.98 -9.82 31.52
CA GLY A 83 -14.61 -11.14 31.65
C GLY A 83 -13.64 -12.31 31.55
N VAL A 84 -12.39 -12.07 31.17
CA VAL A 84 -11.35 -13.10 30.99
C VAL A 84 -10.46 -13.12 32.25
N LEU A 85 -10.29 -14.30 32.84
CA LEU A 85 -9.39 -14.48 33.99
C LEU A 85 -7.92 -14.25 33.58
N PRO A 86 -7.04 -13.78 34.48
CA PRO A 86 -5.63 -13.56 34.16
C PRO A 86 -4.95 -14.81 33.60
N GLU A 87 -4.19 -14.64 32.53
CA GLU A 87 -3.59 -15.74 31.75
C GLU A 87 -2.78 -16.74 32.60
N THR A 88 -3.07 -18.03 32.42
CA THR A 88 -2.20 -19.13 32.86
C THR A 88 -0.94 -19.19 31.99
N LEU A 89 0.02 -18.33 32.31
CA LEU A 89 1.36 -18.27 31.70
C LEU A 89 1.99 -19.67 31.56
N GLY A 90 1.93 -20.25 30.37
CA GLY A 90 2.60 -21.49 29.98
C GLY A 90 1.68 -22.69 29.65
N GLN A 91 0.37 -22.60 29.87
CA GLN A 91 -0.57 -23.63 29.40
C GLN A 91 -1.04 -23.30 27.97
N LEU A 92 -1.15 -24.31 27.10
CA LEU A 92 -1.76 -24.13 25.78
C LEU A 92 -3.27 -23.88 25.96
N PRO A 93 -3.89 -22.91 25.24
CA PRO A 93 -5.31 -22.69 25.33
C PRO A 93 -6.10 -23.94 24.96
N GLU A 94 -7.11 -24.29 25.77
CA GLU A 94 -7.96 -25.48 25.56
C GLU A 94 -9.07 -25.24 24.53
N GLY A 95 -9.29 -23.97 24.15
CA GLY A 95 -10.34 -23.56 23.21
C GLY A 95 -10.05 -23.92 21.75
N GLN A 96 -10.91 -23.41 20.87
CA GLN A 96 -10.80 -23.66 19.43
C GLN A 96 -9.69 -22.78 18.82
N ARG A 97 -8.85 -23.36 17.96
CA ARG A 97 -7.90 -22.57 17.17
C ARG A 97 -8.66 -21.76 16.12
N ALA A 98 -8.33 -20.49 15.96
CA ALA A 98 -8.79 -19.63 14.88
C ALA A 98 -8.57 -20.33 13.52
N ASN A 99 -9.45 -20.08 12.56
CA ASN A 99 -9.41 -20.63 11.20
C ASN A 99 -9.56 -19.55 10.12
N SER A 100 -10.21 -18.42 10.45
CA SER A 100 -10.52 -17.32 9.54
C SER A 100 -9.61 -16.10 9.74
N LEU A 101 -9.53 -15.25 8.71
CA LEU A 101 -8.79 -13.98 8.80
C LEU A 101 -9.36 -13.10 9.93
N LEU A 102 -10.69 -13.06 10.06
CA LEU A 102 -11.41 -12.26 11.05
C LEU A 102 -11.06 -12.65 12.50
N GLU A 103 -11.01 -13.94 12.81
CA GLU A 103 -10.67 -14.41 14.16
C GLU A 103 -9.27 -13.97 14.56
N VAL A 104 -8.26 -14.13 13.68
CA VAL A 104 -6.88 -13.74 13.99
C VAL A 104 -6.73 -12.22 14.05
N MET A 105 -7.40 -11.47 13.17
CA MET A 105 -7.49 -10.01 13.26
C MET A 105 -8.13 -9.57 14.59
N THR A 106 -9.17 -10.26 15.04
CA THR A 106 -9.85 -10.00 16.31
C THR A 106 -8.95 -10.25 17.52
N ILE A 107 -8.26 -11.40 17.57
CA ILE A 107 -7.30 -11.74 18.64
C ILE A 107 -6.19 -10.69 18.68
N ARG A 108 -5.68 -10.27 17.51
CA ARG A 108 -4.67 -9.22 17.38
C ARG A 108 -5.15 -7.87 17.92
N THR A 109 -6.37 -7.44 17.58
CA THR A 109 -6.93 -6.17 18.08
C THR A 109 -7.19 -6.20 19.58
N PHE A 110 -7.70 -7.33 20.10
CA PHE A 110 -7.87 -7.56 21.55
C PHE A 110 -6.53 -7.48 22.30
N HIS A 111 -5.44 -8.01 21.71
CA HIS A 111 -4.08 -7.98 22.28
C HIS A 111 -3.19 -6.83 21.78
N SER A 112 -3.77 -5.82 21.14
CA SER A 112 -3.02 -4.74 20.48
C SER A 112 -2.04 -4.00 21.40
N LYS A 113 -2.35 -3.85 22.69
CA LYS A 113 -1.45 -3.22 23.68
C LYS A 113 -0.14 -4.01 23.85
N ILE A 114 -0.21 -5.30 24.18
CA ILE A 114 0.98 -6.13 24.42
C ILE A 114 1.78 -6.35 23.13
N LEU A 115 1.08 -6.51 22.00
CA LEU A 115 1.70 -6.69 20.69
C LEU A 115 2.50 -5.46 20.22
N ARG A 116 2.07 -4.24 20.55
CA ARG A 116 2.75 -2.99 20.15
C ARG A 116 3.93 -2.59 21.06
N CYS A 117 4.07 -3.15 22.26
CA CYS A 117 5.12 -2.70 23.21
C CYS A 117 6.57 -2.91 22.72
N TYR A 118 6.84 -3.97 21.97
CA TYR A 118 8.19 -4.34 21.52
C TYR A 118 8.26 -4.80 20.06
N SER A 119 7.26 -4.47 19.26
CA SER A 119 7.22 -4.79 17.83
C SER A 119 7.42 -3.58 16.94
N LEU A 120 7.87 -3.86 15.72
CA LEU A 120 7.98 -2.93 14.60
C LEU A 120 6.64 -2.84 13.83
N GLY A 121 5.76 -3.79 14.09
CA GLY A 121 4.54 -4.06 13.35
C GLY A 121 4.05 -5.49 13.58
N THR A 122 2.85 -5.79 13.09
CA THR A 122 2.25 -7.12 13.15
C THR A 122 1.52 -7.46 11.85
N ALA A 123 1.29 -8.74 11.55
CA ALA A 123 0.44 -9.16 10.44
C ALA A 123 -0.30 -10.47 10.77
N VAL A 124 -1.34 -10.78 10.01
CA VAL A 124 -2.09 -12.04 10.09
C VAL A 124 -1.55 -13.02 9.07
N GLY A 125 -1.24 -14.25 9.48
CA GLY A 125 -0.75 -15.26 8.55
C GLY A 125 -0.67 -16.65 9.18
N PHE A 126 0.24 -17.48 8.64
CA PHE A 126 0.59 -18.76 9.22
C PHE A 126 1.98 -18.73 9.83
N ARG A 127 2.19 -19.55 10.86
CA ARG A 127 3.48 -19.73 11.52
C ARG A 127 4.55 -20.22 10.55
N ILE A 128 5.76 -19.68 10.67
CA ILE A 128 6.89 -19.94 9.76
C ILE A 128 7.92 -20.82 10.47
N ARG A 129 8.00 -22.10 10.11
CA ARG A 129 8.95 -23.06 10.71
C ARG A 129 10.11 -23.33 9.77
N ARG A 130 11.33 -22.99 10.19
CA ARG A 130 12.57 -23.12 9.38
C ARG A 130 12.43 -22.45 7.99
N GLY A 131 11.67 -21.34 7.93
CA GLY A 131 11.35 -20.59 6.72
C GLY A 131 10.51 -21.35 5.71
N VAL A 132 9.60 -22.20 6.19
CA VAL A 132 8.48 -22.78 5.44
C VAL A 132 7.21 -22.35 6.15
N LEU A 133 6.21 -21.84 5.41
CA LEU A 133 4.88 -21.58 5.94
C LEU A 133 4.26 -22.90 6.40
N THR A 134 3.62 -22.88 7.56
CA THR A 134 2.76 -23.99 8.03
C THR A 134 1.30 -23.71 7.72
N ASP A 135 0.43 -24.57 8.20
CA ASP A 135 -1.03 -24.45 8.24
C ASP A 135 -1.54 -23.94 9.61
N ILE A 136 -0.65 -23.46 10.49
CA ILE A 136 -1.00 -23.05 11.87
C ILE A 136 -1.24 -21.53 11.91
N PRO A 137 -2.48 -21.05 12.13
CA PRO A 137 -2.81 -19.63 12.22
C PRO A 137 -2.00 -18.91 13.28
N ALA A 138 -1.40 -17.79 12.90
CA ALA A 138 -0.54 -17.01 13.77
C ALA A 138 -0.64 -15.50 13.53
N ILE A 139 -0.45 -14.75 14.61
CA ILE A 139 -0.07 -13.34 14.53
C ILE A 139 1.45 -13.30 14.33
N LEU A 140 1.88 -12.78 13.18
CA LEU A 140 3.27 -12.53 12.89
C LEU A 140 3.67 -11.23 13.60
N VAL A 141 4.66 -11.28 14.48
CA VAL A 141 5.16 -10.11 15.22
C VAL A 141 6.57 -9.79 14.76
N PHE A 142 6.74 -8.60 14.20
CA PHE A 142 7.98 -8.20 13.58
C PHE A 142 8.91 -7.51 14.58
N VAL A 143 10.15 -8.00 14.70
CA VAL A 143 11.15 -7.50 15.65
C VAL A 143 12.48 -7.26 14.98
N SER A 144 13.29 -6.32 15.51
CA SER A 144 14.60 -5.98 14.94
C SER A 144 15.65 -7.07 15.15
N ARG A 145 15.49 -7.93 16.17
CA ARG A 145 16.36 -9.07 16.44
C ARG A 145 15.64 -10.12 17.27
N LYS A 146 15.72 -11.39 16.86
CA LYS A 146 15.39 -12.53 17.73
C LYS A 146 16.61 -12.83 18.62
N VAL A 147 16.36 -12.95 19.91
CA VAL A 147 17.35 -13.36 20.91
C VAL A 147 16.81 -14.53 21.73
N HIS A 148 17.68 -15.24 22.45
CA HIS A 148 17.25 -16.36 23.29
C HIS A 148 16.41 -15.86 24.48
N LYS A 149 15.39 -16.62 24.90
CA LYS A 149 14.47 -16.22 25.99
C LYS A 149 15.21 -15.89 27.31
N GLN A 150 16.34 -16.54 27.58
CA GLN A 150 17.19 -16.27 28.75
C GLN A 150 17.85 -14.88 28.75
N TRP A 151 17.90 -14.20 27.60
CA TRP A 151 18.48 -12.86 27.44
C TRP A 151 17.41 -11.77 27.41
N LEU A 152 16.15 -12.14 27.61
CA LEU A 152 15.01 -11.23 27.67
C LEU A 152 14.47 -11.19 29.09
N SER A 153 14.07 -10.01 29.54
CA SER A 153 13.19 -9.90 30.70
C SER A 153 11.81 -10.50 30.37
N PRO A 154 11.02 -10.94 31.37
CA PRO A 154 9.71 -11.53 31.13
C PRO A 154 8.77 -10.63 30.32
N ILE A 155 8.82 -9.31 30.51
CA ILE A 155 8.00 -8.33 29.79
C ILE A 155 8.39 -8.20 28.30
N GLN A 156 9.63 -8.51 27.94
CA GLN A 156 10.10 -8.56 26.54
C GLN A 156 9.83 -9.91 25.86
N CYS A 157 9.37 -10.92 26.61
CA CYS A 157 8.99 -12.21 26.06
C CYS A 157 7.55 -12.15 25.54
N LEU A 158 7.38 -12.10 24.22
CA LEU A 158 6.08 -12.32 23.60
C LEU A 158 5.53 -13.71 23.97
N PRO A 159 4.21 -13.83 24.23
CA PRO A 159 3.58 -15.12 24.51
C PRO A 159 3.68 -16.05 23.29
N THR A 160 3.47 -17.35 23.47
CA THR A 160 3.57 -18.34 22.37
C THR A 160 2.27 -18.55 21.62
N ALA A 161 1.15 -18.20 22.24
CA ALA A 161 -0.20 -18.22 21.70
C ALA A 161 -1.00 -17.11 22.41
N LEU A 162 -2.09 -16.65 21.79
CA LEU A 162 -2.99 -15.64 22.33
C LEU A 162 -4.44 -16.14 22.20
N GLU A 163 -5.18 -16.06 23.30
CA GLU A 163 -6.62 -16.36 23.35
C GLU A 163 -7.41 -15.04 23.29
N GLY A 164 -8.41 -14.99 22.41
CA GLY A 164 -9.29 -13.84 22.22
C GLY A 164 -10.72 -14.09 22.71
N PRO A 165 -11.66 -13.19 22.35
CA PRO A 165 -13.07 -13.33 22.71
C PRO A 165 -13.65 -14.69 22.31
N GLY A 166 -14.45 -15.30 23.20
CA GLY A 166 -15.10 -16.59 22.96
C GLY A 166 -14.18 -17.81 23.09
N GLY A 167 -12.94 -17.66 23.56
CA GLY A 167 -11.99 -18.78 23.73
C GLY A 167 -11.31 -19.21 22.43
N VAL A 168 -11.42 -18.41 21.36
CA VAL A 168 -10.74 -18.66 20.09
C VAL A 168 -9.29 -18.17 20.20
N TRP A 169 -8.31 -19.01 19.81
CA TRP A 169 -6.89 -18.69 19.98
C TRP A 169 -6.05 -18.90 18.72
N CYS A 170 -4.89 -18.26 18.65
CA CYS A 170 -3.90 -18.47 17.58
C CYS A 170 -2.47 -18.50 18.12
N ASP A 171 -1.53 -19.02 17.34
CA ASP A 171 -0.10 -18.94 17.67
C ASP A 171 0.39 -17.47 17.59
N VAL A 172 1.50 -17.18 18.26
CA VAL A 172 2.31 -15.98 17.98
C VAL A 172 3.62 -16.43 17.39
N ASP A 173 3.98 -15.88 16.24
CA ASP A 173 5.27 -16.17 15.58
C ASP A 173 6.09 -14.91 15.42
N VAL A 174 7.29 -14.92 16.00
CA VAL A 174 8.20 -13.78 15.96
C VAL A 174 9.01 -13.85 14.68
N VAL A 175 9.07 -12.77 13.89
CA VAL A 175 9.80 -12.67 12.61
C VAL A 175 10.84 -11.55 12.70
N GLU A 176 12.07 -11.81 12.25
CA GLU A 176 13.18 -10.85 12.38
C GLU A 176 13.31 -9.99 11.12
N PHE A 177 13.46 -8.69 11.32
CA PHE A 177 13.72 -7.69 10.30
C PHE A 177 15.17 -7.23 10.31
N SER A 178 15.83 -7.27 9.15
CA SER A 178 17.14 -6.68 8.93
C SER A 178 16.97 -5.26 8.39
N TYR A 179 17.04 -4.26 9.27
CA TYR A 179 17.13 -2.84 8.90
C TYR A 179 18.53 -2.45 8.40
N PHE A 180 19.55 -2.99 9.06
CA PHE A 180 20.94 -2.64 8.81
C PHE A 180 21.61 -3.70 7.94
N GLY A 181 21.73 -3.36 6.67
CA GLY A 181 22.51 -4.04 5.65
C GLY A 181 22.53 -3.14 4.43
N ALA A 182 23.59 -3.20 3.62
CA ALA A 182 23.53 -2.58 2.30
C ALA A 182 22.28 -3.11 1.58
N PRO A 183 21.54 -2.25 0.84
CA PRO A 183 20.60 -2.76 -0.15
C PRO A 183 21.37 -3.77 -0.99
N GLU A 184 20.84 -4.98 -1.09
CA GLU A 184 21.35 -5.90 -2.10
C GLU A 184 21.18 -5.18 -3.42
N PRO A 185 22.27 -4.90 -4.17
CA PRO A 185 22.18 -4.04 -5.33
C PRO A 185 21.19 -4.70 -6.28
N ALA A 186 20.02 -4.06 -6.46
CA ALA A 186 19.05 -4.48 -7.44
C ALA A 186 19.83 -4.69 -8.75
N PRO A 187 19.69 -5.85 -9.43
CA PRO A 187 20.51 -6.17 -10.59
C PRO A 187 20.55 -4.96 -11.53
N LYS A 188 21.73 -4.36 -11.69
CA LYS A 188 21.90 -3.17 -12.53
C LYS A 188 21.58 -3.49 -13.99
N GLU A 189 21.77 -4.75 -14.35
CA GLU A 189 21.07 -5.42 -15.43
C GLU A 189 19.60 -5.59 -15.03
N GLN A 190 18.80 -4.55 -15.35
CA GLN A 190 17.39 -4.79 -15.67
C GLN A 190 17.39 -5.93 -16.69
N LEU A 191 16.72 -7.04 -16.37
CA LEU A 191 16.62 -8.18 -17.27
C LEU A 191 15.79 -7.74 -18.50
N TYR A 192 16.51 -7.27 -19.53
CA TYR A 192 15.95 -6.96 -20.83
C TYR A 192 15.30 -8.24 -21.36
N THR A 193 13.99 -8.22 -21.31
CA THR A 193 13.11 -9.26 -21.82
C THR A 193 12.16 -8.57 -22.78
N GLU A 194 11.75 -9.28 -23.82
CA GLU A 194 10.75 -8.83 -24.80
C GLU A 194 9.51 -8.24 -24.10
N ILE A 195 9.05 -8.89 -23.02
CA ILE A 195 7.99 -8.37 -22.15
C ILE A 195 8.31 -6.98 -21.57
N VAL A 196 9.50 -6.77 -21.00
CA VAL A 196 9.85 -5.47 -20.39
C VAL A 196 9.96 -4.37 -21.45
N ASP A 197 10.53 -4.65 -22.62
CA ASP A 197 10.65 -3.67 -23.70
C ASP A 197 9.28 -3.33 -24.33
N ASP A 198 8.41 -4.33 -24.48
CA ASP A 198 7.01 -4.15 -24.90
C ASP A 198 6.24 -3.22 -23.95
N LEU A 199 6.27 -3.51 -22.64
CA LEU A 199 5.57 -2.72 -21.63
C LEU A 199 6.07 -1.27 -21.53
N ARG A 200 7.27 -1.00 -22.07
CA ARG A 200 7.89 0.34 -22.16
C ARG A 200 7.62 1.06 -23.47
N GLY A 201 6.64 0.60 -24.25
CA GLY A 201 6.16 1.25 -25.47
C GLY A 201 6.69 0.67 -26.78
N SER A 202 7.25 -0.54 -26.77
CA SER A 202 7.53 -1.28 -28.02
C SER A 202 6.28 -1.99 -28.56
N ASP A 203 5.31 -2.30 -27.69
CA ASP A 203 4.01 -2.83 -28.09
C ASP A 203 3.04 -1.69 -28.47
N PRO A 204 2.35 -1.75 -29.62
CA PRO A 204 1.21 -0.86 -29.90
C PRO A 204 0.04 -1.01 -28.91
N CYS A 205 -0.09 -2.14 -28.20
CA CYS A 205 -1.16 -2.37 -27.23
C CYS A 205 -0.83 -1.86 -25.81
N ILE A 206 -1.80 -1.19 -25.19
CA ILE A 206 -1.73 -0.61 -23.85
C ILE A 206 -2.72 -1.36 -22.94
N GLY A 207 -2.23 -1.89 -21.82
CA GLY A 207 -3.03 -2.68 -20.90
C GLY A 207 -2.35 -2.87 -19.55
N SER A 208 -2.87 -3.79 -18.75
CA SER A 208 -2.33 -4.12 -17.43
C SER A 208 -0.85 -4.53 -17.53
N GLY A 209 0.01 -3.86 -16.76
CA GLY A 209 1.47 -4.01 -16.78
C GLY A 209 2.20 -2.94 -17.59
N SER A 210 1.53 -2.23 -18.51
CA SER A 210 2.16 -1.20 -19.35
C SER A 210 2.67 -0.02 -18.52
N GLN A 211 3.76 0.61 -18.95
CA GLN A 211 4.28 1.82 -18.32
C GLN A 211 3.27 2.97 -18.40
N VAL A 212 3.11 3.72 -17.31
CA VAL A 212 2.47 5.03 -17.31
C VAL A 212 3.37 6.04 -16.64
N ALA A 213 3.44 7.26 -17.18
CA ALA A 213 4.30 8.31 -16.66
C ALA A 213 3.65 9.69 -16.71
N ASN A 214 4.09 10.56 -15.82
CA ASN A 214 3.89 12.01 -15.90
C ASN A 214 5.25 12.69 -16.15
N GLN A 215 5.41 13.98 -15.80
CA GLN A 215 6.65 14.74 -15.99
C GLN A 215 7.76 14.41 -14.99
N GLU A 216 7.43 13.79 -13.87
CA GLU A 216 8.34 13.58 -12.73
C GLU A 216 8.51 12.10 -12.38
N THR A 217 7.42 11.33 -12.44
CA THR A 217 7.39 9.93 -12.01
C THR A 217 6.82 9.00 -13.09
N TYR A 218 7.17 7.72 -12.97
CA TYR A 218 6.65 6.64 -13.79
C TYR A 218 6.28 5.44 -12.90
N GLY A 219 5.36 4.64 -13.38
CA GLY A 219 4.91 3.41 -12.76
C GLY A 219 4.21 2.51 -13.76
N THR A 220 3.31 1.67 -13.28
CA THR A 220 2.63 0.63 -14.05
C THR A 220 1.11 0.86 -14.07
N LEU A 221 0.49 0.65 -15.23
CA LEU A 221 -0.96 0.54 -15.40
C LEU A 221 -1.43 -0.74 -14.72
N GLY A 222 -2.29 -0.63 -13.72
CA GLY A 222 -2.84 -1.76 -12.99
C GLY A 222 -3.94 -2.46 -13.78
N ALA A 223 -5.11 -1.85 -13.84
CA ALA A 223 -6.30 -2.44 -14.45
C ALA A 223 -6.98 -1.49 -15.43
N ILE A 224 -7.57 -2.03 -16.49
CA ILE A 224 -8.58 -1.33 -17.30
C ILE A 224 -9.90 -1.37 -16.54
N VAL A 225 -10.53 -0.20 -16.37
CA VAL A 225 -11.69 -0.03 -15.48
C VAL A 225 -12.73 0.91 -16.10
N ARG A 226 -13.96 0.81 -15.63
CA ARG A 226 -15.08 1.71 -15.97
C ARG A 226 -15.56 2.43 -14.73
N SER A 227 -15.79 3.73 -14.82
CA SER A 227 -16.45 4.46 -13.74
C SER A 227 -17.91 4.01 -13.57
N GLN A 228 -18.34 3.80 -12.33
CA GLN A 228 -19.76 3.59 -12.01
C GLN A 228 -20.55 4.91 -12.01
N THR A 229 -19.85 6.05 -11.96
CA THR A 229 -20.42 7.41 -11.88
C THR A 229 -20.15 8.23 -13.16
N GLY A 230 -20.79 9.40 -13.26
CA GLY A 230 -20.68 10.27 -14.42
C GLY A 230 -21.18 9.62 -15.73
N SER A 231 -20.48 9.87 -16.83
CA SER A 231 -20.75 9.29 -18.16
C SER A 231 -20.22 7.85 -18.32
N ARG A 232 -19.90 7.15 -17.21
CA ARG A 232 -19.32 5.80 -17.18
C ARG A 232 -18.05 5.67 -18.01
N GLN A 233 -17.16 6.65 -17.89
CA GLN A 233 -15.93 6.71 -18.67
C GLN A 233 -15.06 5.48 -18.40
N ILE A 234 -14.48 4.94 -19.48
CA ILE A 234 -13.45 3.92 -19.43
C ILE A 234 -12.11 4.61 -19.18
N GLY A 235 -11.29 3.98 -18.36
CA GLY A 235 -9.97 4.46 -18.02
C GLY A 235 -9.11 3.34 -17.48
N PHE A 236 -8.11 3.74 -16.69
CA PHE A 236 -7.24 2.80 -15.99
C PHE A 236 -7.02 3.19 -14.54
N LEU A 237 -6.69 2.17 -13.75
CA LEU A 237 -6.25 2.29 -12.36
C LEU A 237 -4.72 2.18 -12.28
N THR A 238 -4.08 3.05 -11.52
CA THR A 238 -2.69 2.91 -11.05
C THR A 238 -2.59 3.42 -9.60
N ASN A 239 -1.39 3.55 -9.01
CA ASN A 239 -1.27 4.18 -7.70
C ASN A 239 -1.41 5.71 -7.78
N ARG A 240 -1.93 6.31 -6.71
CA ARG A 240 -1.96 7.77 -6.52
C ARG A 240 -0.54 8.34 -6.44
N HIS A 241 0.44 7.67 -5.85
CA HIS A 241 1.83 8.18 -5.86
C HIS A 241 2.52 8.10 -7.25
N VAL A 242 1.98 7.33 -8.19
CA VAL A 242 2.45 7.28 -9.59
C VAL A 242 1.78 8.39 -10.42
N ALA A 243 0.53 8.74 -10.13
CA ALA A 243 -0.26 9.62 -10.98
C ALA A 243 -0.50 11.04 -10.42
N VAL A 244 -0.20 11.29 -9.14
CA VAL A 244 -0.63 12.52 -8.45
C VAL A 244 0.52 13.19 -7.71
N ASP A 245 1.03 14.27 -8.29
CA ASP A 245 1.70 15.34 -7.53
C ASP A 245 0.70 16.06 -6.60
N LEU A 246 1.15 16.46 -5.41
CA LEU A 246 0.40 17.26 -4.45
C LEU A 246 0.12 18.68 -4.96
N ASP A 247 1.03 19.27 -5.74
CA ASP A 247 0.87 20.61 -6.29
C ASP A 247 0.03 20.62 -7.60
N TYR A 248 -0.02 19.49 -8.31
CA TYR A 248 -0.77 19.31 -9.56
C TYR A 248 -1.69 18.06 -9.53
N PRO A 249 -2.81 18.09 -8.78
CA PRO A 249 -3.64 16.90 -8.53
C PRO A 249 -4.29 16.30 -9.80
N ASN A 250 -4.56 17.13 -10.82
CA ASN A 250 -5.15 16.69 -12.09
C ASN A 250 -4.06 16.38 -13.14
N GLN A 251 -3.01 15.65 -12.72
CA GLN A 251 -1.81 15.43 -13.51
C GLN A 251 -2.12 14.66 -14.80
N LYS A 252 -1.40 14.99 -15.88
CA LYS A 252 -1.50 14.32 -17.18
C LYS A 252 -0.65 13.06 -17.20
N MET A 253 -1.24 11.94 -17.62
CA MET A 253 -0.58 10.65 -17.78
C MET A 253 -0.35 10.31 -19.26
N PHE A 254 0.77 9.65 -19.52
CA PHE A 254 1.26 9.31 -20.85
C PHE A 254 1.77 7.86 -20.89
N HIS A 255 1.80 7.27 -22.08
CA HIS A 255 2.46 5.98 -22.35
C HIS A 255 3.44 6.09 -23.53
N PRO A 256 4.68 5.61 -23.41
CA PRO A 256 5.37 5.28 -22.18
C PRO A 256 5.81 6.54 -21.40
N LEU A 257 6.05 7.66 -22.09
CA LEU A 257 6.63 8.89 -21.55
C LEU A 257 5.91 10.14 -22.08
N PRO A 258 5.95 11.28 -21.37
CA PRO A 258 5.51 12.56 -21.93
C PRO A 258 6.43 13.02 -23.08
N PRO A 259 5.92 13.81 -24.05
CA PRO A 259 6.69 14.28 -25.22
C PRO A 259 7.98 15.06 -24.91
N THR A 260 8.12 15.58 -23.68
CA THR A 260 9.28 16.28 -23.15
C THR A 260 10.42 15.34 -22.73
N LEU A 261 10.13 14.08 -22.44
CA LEU A 261 11.10 13.07 -21.97
C LEU A 261 11.34 11.95 -22.99
N GLY A 262 10.44 11.74 -23.94
CA GLY A 262 10.58 10.72 -24.97
C GLY A 262 9.35 10.62 -25.88
N PRO A 263 9.32 9.63 -26.79
CA PRO A 263 8.11 9.30 -27.53
C PRO A 263 7.02 8.80 -26.59
N GLY A 264 5.77 9.20 -26.86
CA GLY A 264 4.60 8.66 -26.17
C GLY A 264 3.31 9.39 -26.53
N VAL A 265 2.21 8.75 -26.15
CA VAL A 265 0.84 9.21 -26.34
C VAL A 265 0.26 9.72 -25.02
N TYR A 266 -0.59 10.76 -25.10
CA TYR A 266 -1.38 11.22 -23.97
C TYR A 266 -2.52 10.23 -23.72
N LEU A 267 -2.67 9.79 -22.47
CA LEU A 267 -3.73 8.86 -22.08
C LEU A 267 -4.94 9.60 -21.50
N GLY A 268 -4.71 10.57 -20.62
CA GLY A 268 -5.75 11.24 -19.85
C GLY A 268 -5.18 12.02 -18.66
N SER A 269 -6.06 12.61 -17.86
CA SER A 269 -5.72 13.28 -16.59
C SER A 269 -6.35 12.55 -15.41
N VAL A 270 -5.72 12.61 -14.23
CA VAL A 270 -6.32 12.07 -13.01
C VAL A 270 -7.67 12.74 -12.71
N GLU A 271 -8.67 11.91 -12.44
CA GLU A 271 -10.03 12.33 -12.07
C GLU A 271 -10.29 12.11 -10.58
N ARG A 272 -9.97 10.91 -10.07
CA ARG A 272 -10.20 10.52 -8.67
C ARG A 272 -9.00 9.77 -8.13
N ALA A 273 -8.60 10.06 -6.91
CA ALA A 273 -7.47 9.40 -6.26
C ALA A 273 -7.62 9.35 -4.75
N THR A 274 -7.02 8.34 -4.12
CA THR A 274 -6.95 8.17 -2.68
C THR A 274 -5.56 7.70 -2.26
N SER A 275 -5.18 8.03 -1.02
CA SER A 275 -3.92 7.65 -0.38
C SER A 275 -4.17 6.79 0.86
N PHE A 276 -5.23 7.10 1.59
CA PHE A 276 -5.53 6.61 2.92
C PHE A 276 -7.03 6.53 3.14
N ILE A 277 -7.43 5.55 3.94
CA ILE A 277 -8.79 5.43 4.48
C ILE A 277 -8.72 5.07 5.96
N ARG A 278 -9.77 5.36 6.72
CA ARG A 278 -9.93 4.89 8.10
C ARG A 278 -10.01 3.36 8.15
N ASP A 279 -9.49 2.77 9.23
CA ASP A 279 -9.45 1.32 9.41
C ASP A 279 -10.85 0.70 9.57
N ASP A 280 -11.77 1.39 10.23
CA ASP A 280 -13.18 1.00 10.36
C ASP A 280 -13.93 0.91 9.02
N LEU A 281 -13.64 1.78 8.05
CA LEU A 281 -14.26 1.74 6.72
C LEU A 281 -13.72 0.64 5.81
N TRP A 282 -12.56 0.06 6.13
CA TRP A 282 -11.87 -0.93 5.29
C TRP A 282 -11.93 -2.34 5.89
N PHE A 283 -11.61 -2.47 7.17
CA PHE A 283 -11.56 -3.73 7.91
C PHE A 283 -12.65 -3.84 8.99
N GLY A 284 -13.46 -2.80 9.22
CA GLY A 284 -14.35 -2.75 10.38
C GLY A 284 -13.59 -2.58 11.70
N ILE A 285 -14.22 -2.94 12.80
CA ILE A 285 -13.66 -2.81 14.17
C ILE A 285 -12.47 -3.75 14.48
N PHE A 286 -12.01 -4.52 13.49
CA PHE A 286 -11.08 -5.63 13.63
C PHE A 286 -9.64 -5.31 13.22
N ALA A 287 -9.34 -4.07 12.80
CA ALA A 287 -7.97 -3.66 12.47
C ALA A 287 -7.20 -3.16 13.70
N GLY A 288 -7.77 -2.24 14.48
CA GLY A 288 -7.16 -1.69 15.68
C GLY A 288 -8.15 -0.97 16.62
N ILE A 289 -7.64 -0.54 17.79
CA ILE A 289 -8.39 0.26 18.78
C ILE A 289 -7.94 1.74 18.86
N ASN A 290 -6.97 2.14 18.04
CA ASN A 290 -6.40 3.50 18.06
C ASN A 290 -7.12 4.38 17.00
N PRO A 291 -7.64 5.57 17.34
CA PRO A 291 -8.25 6.47 16.36
C PRO A 291 -7.29 6.91 15.24
N GLU A 292 -5.98 6.98 15.52
CA GLU A 292 -4.95 7.42 14.57
C GLU A 292 -4.39 6.24 13.74
N THR A 293 -5.29 5.36 13.29
CA THR A 293 -4.96 4.16 12.50
C THR A 293 -5.48 4.31 11.08
N PHE A 294 -4.59 4.33 10.09
CA PHE A 294 -4.95 4.55 8.68
C PHE A 294 -4.53 3.38 7.80
N VAL A 295 -5.42 2.92 6.92
CA VAL A 295 -5.07 1.93 5.89
C VAL A 295 -4.54 2.66 4.66
N ARG A 296 -3.45 2.16 4.10
CA ARG A 296 -2.93 2.56 2.79
C ARG A 296 -3.93 2.12 1.72
N ALA A 297 -4.60 3.09 1.10
CA ALA A 297 -5.56 2.87 0.02
C ALA A 297 -5.06 3.64 -1.22
N ASP A 298 -3.83 3.38 -1.65
CA ASP A 298 -3.11 4.18 -2.65
C ASP A 298 -3.52 3.79 -4.08
N GLY A 299 -4.43 4.56 -4.67
CA GLY A 299 -4.98 4.31 -6.00
C GLY A 299 -5.49 5.58 -6.67
N ALA A 300 -5.34 5.66 -7.99
CA ALA A 300 -5.83 6.74 -8.83
C ALA A 300 -6.49 6.20 -10.10
N PHE A 301 -7.63 6.78 -10.43
CA PHE A 301 -8.39 6.58 -11.66
C PHE A 301 -8.10 7.69 -12.66
N ILE A 302 -7.76 7.27 -13.88
CA ILE A 302 -7.51 8.14 -15.03
C ILE A 302 -8.45 7.69 -16.15
N PRO A 303 -9.53 8.43 -16.47
CA PRO A 303 -10.31 8.19 -17.68
C PRO A 303 -9.42 8.40 -18.92
N PHE A 304 -9.64 7.59 -19.96
CA PHE A 304 -9.01 7.85 -21.25
C PHE A 304 -9.57 9.14 -21.86
N ALA A 305 -8.73 9.91 -22.55
CA ALA A 305 -9.15 11.10 -23.27
C ALA A 305 -10.18 10.77 -24.36
N ASP A 306 -11.11 11.68 -24.64
CA ASP A 306 -12.22 11.43 -25.58
C ASP A 306 -11.75 11.15 -27.03
N ASP A 307 -10.53 11.59 -27.38
CA ASP A 307 -9.86 11.38 -28.66
C ASP A 307 -8.86 10.20 -28.66
N PHE A 308 -8.72 9.47 -27.55
CA PHE A 308 -7.82 8.34 -27.43
C PHE A 308 -8.30 7.12 -28.23
N ASP A 309 -7.37 6.43 -28.92
CA ASP A 309 -7.69 5.24 -29.70
C ASP A 309 -7.89 4.00 -28.80
N MET A 310 -9.15 3.78 -28.43
CA MET A 310 -9.57 2.60 -27.65
C MET A 310 -9.28 1.25 -28.34
N THR A 311 -8.89 1.21 -29.63
CA THR A 311 -8.46 -0.04 -30.29
C THR A 311 -7.06 -0.47 -29.90
N ALA A 312 -6.25 0.44 -29.34
CA ALA A 312 -4.96 0.12 -28.73
C ALA A 312 -5.10 -0.50 -27.33
N VAL A 313 -6.27 -0.47 -26.70
CA VAL A 313 -6.46 -0.97 -25.33
C VAL A 313 -6.67 -2.48 -25.32
N THR A 314 -5.94 -3.20 -24.46
CA THR A 314 -6.15 -4.65 -24.21
C THR A 314 -6.43 -4.94 -22.74
N THR A 315 -7.27 -5.94 -22.49
CA THR A 315 -7.58 -6.46 -21.15
C THR A 315 -6.71 -7.65 -20.73
N SER A 316 -5.98 -8.25 -21.68
CA SER A 316 -5.09 -9.38 -21.44
C SER A 316 -3.75 -8.92 -20.86
N ILE A 317 -3.22 -9.64 -19.87
CA ILE A 317 -1.94 -9.30 -19.23
C ILE A 317 -0.80 -10.09 -19.89
N LYS A 318 0.23 -9.42 -20.43
CA LYS A 318 1.37 -10.10 -21.09
C LYS A 318 2.00 -11.17 -20.20
N GLY A 319 2.09 -12.41 -20.70
CA GLY A 319 2.67 -13.54 -19.97
C GLY A 319 1.76 -14.20 -18.90
N ILE A 320 0.61 -13.61 -18.57
CA ILE A 320 -0.42 -14.23 -17.71
C ILE A 320 -1.66 -14.63 -18.55
N GLY A 321 -2.04 -13.83 -19.53
CA GLY A 321 -3.22 -14.01 -20.39
C GLY A 321 -4.47 -13.31 -19.84
N GLU A 322 -5.64 -13.84 -20.20
CA GLU A 322 -6.93 -13.37 -19.71
C GLU A 322 -7.07 -13.58 -18.19
N ILE A 323 -7.62 -12.58 -17.52
CA ILE A 323 -7.94 -12.63 -16.09
C ILE A 323 -9.43 -12.93 -15.86
N GLY A 324 -9.74 -13.50 -14.69
CA GLY A 324 -11.10 -13.64 -14.18
C GLY A 324 -11.55 -12.42 -13.39
N ASP A 325 -12.68 -12.56 -12.69
CA ASP A 325 -13.18 -11.52 -11.79
C ASP A 325 -12.26 -11.31 -10.58
N VAL A 326 -12.29 -10.10 -10.03
CA VAL A 326 -11.57 -9.72 -8.81
C VAL A 326 -11.81 -10.76 -7.70
N LYS A 327 -10.76 -11.21 -7.04
CA LYS A 327 -10.88 -12.00 -5.81
C LYS A 327 -11.26 -11.04 -4.67
N ALA A 328 -12.56 -10.91 -4.42
CA ALA A 328 -13.06 -10.29 -3.21
C ALA A 328 -12.53 -11.04 -1.97
N ILE A 329 -12.06 -10.29 -0.97
CA ILE A 329 -11.58 -10.83 0.30
C ILE A 329 -12.69 -10.69 1.34
N ASP A 330 -13.27 -11.84 1.68
CA ASP A 330 -14.14 -12.00 2.84
C ASP A 330 -13.28 -12.38 4.05
N LEU A 331 -13.38 -11.61 5.14
CA LEU A 331 -12.62 -11.87 6.37
C LEU A 331 -13.11 -13.13 7.10
N GLN A 332 -14.35 -13.59 6.87
CA GLN A 332 -14.87 -14.85 7.42
C GLN A 332 -14.27 -16.08 6.72
N SER A 333 -13.63 -15.90 5.55
CA SER A 333 -13.03 -17.02 4.83
C SER A 333 -11.81 -17.58 5.57
N PRO A 334 -11.54 -18.90 5.42
CA PRO A 334 -10.33 -19.54 5.95
C PRO A 334 -9.04 -18.82 5.54
N ILE A 335 -8.04 -18.82 6.42
CA ILE A 335 -6.77 -18.09 6.20
C ILE A 335 -6.01 -18.61 4.97
N ASP A 336 -6.11 -19.90 4.67
CA ASP A 336 -5.51 -20.55 3.49
C ASP A 336 -6.21 -20.18 2.16
N SER A 337 -7.37 -19.52 2.21
CA SER A 337 -8.01 -18.95 1.01
C SER A 337 -7.20 -17.81 0.37
N LEU A 338 -6.20 -17.28 1.10
CA LEU A 338 -5.34 -16.19 0.70
C LEU A 338 -3.86 -16.42 1.08
N ILE A 339 -3.57 -16.78 2.33
CA ILE A 339 -2.20 -16.92 2.83
C ILE A 339 -1.59 -18.23 2.32
N GLY A 340 -0.34 -18.18 1.89
CA GLY A 340 0.34 -19.30 1.24
C GLY A 340 -0.05 -19.51 -0.22
N LYS A 341 -1.01 -18.74 -0.76
CA LYS A 341 -1.39 -18.82 -2.17
C LYS A 341 -0.34 -18.16 -3.08
N GLN A 342 -0.24 -18.73 -4.27
CA GLN A 342 0.68 -18.31 -5.33
C GLN A 342 0.12 -17.12 -6.10
N VAL A 343 0.94 -16.10 -6.28
CA VAL A 343 0.62 -14.88 -7.01
C VAL A 343 1.63 -14.61 -8.11
N MET A 344 1.17 -13.90 -9.14
CA MET A 344 1.95 -13.43 -10.26
C MET A 344 1.69 -11.93 -10.41
N LYS A 345 2.67 -11.18 -10.93
CA LYS A 345 2.47 -9.79 -11.35
C LYS A 345 3.26 -9.51 -12.62
N VAL A 346 2.79 -8.54 -13.40
CA VAL A 346 3.48 -8.01 -14.58
C VAL A 346 3.62 -6.51 -14.39
N GLY A 347 4.86 -6.01 -14.45
CA GLY A 347 5.18 -4.60 -14.24
C GLY A 347 6.32 -4.13 -15.15
N ARG A 348 6.36 -2.82 -15.44
CA ARG A 348 7.25 -2.26 -16.47
C ARG A 348 8.75 -2.30 -16.12
N SER A 349 9.12 -2.63 -14.88
CA SER A 349 10.51 -2.69 -14.43
C SER A 349 11.04 -4.12 -14.30
N SER A 350 10.28 -5.04 -13.69
CA SER A 350 10.72 -6.44 -13.53
C SER A 350 9.99 -7.46 -14.41
N GLY A 351 9.04 -7.04 -15.25
CA GLY A 351 8.28 -7.94 -16.12
C GLY A 351 7.39 -8.89 -15.33
N LEU A 352 7.27 -10.13 -15.80
CA LEU A 352 6.54 -11.21 -15.11
C LEU A 352 7.37 -11.78 -13.95
N THR A 353 6.85 -11.69 -12.72
CA THR A 353 7.42 -12.36 -11.53
C THR A 353 6.37 -13.19 -10.80
N THR A 354 6.84 -14.16 -9.99
CA THR A 354 6.00 -15.01 -9.14
C THR A 354 6.36 -14.81 -7.67
N GLY A 355 5.39 -15.05 -6.78
CA GLY A 355 5.55 -14.89 -5.34
C GLY A 355 4.47 -15.61 -4.54
N THR A 356 4.59 -15.57 -3.22
CA THR A 356 3.62 -16.13 -2.28
C THR A 356 3.12 -15.03 -1.34
N ILE A 357 1.80 -14.99 -1.09
CA ILE A 357 1.24 -14.14 -0.05
C ILE A 357 1.64 -14.72 1.32
N LEU A 358 2.55 -14.07 2.02
CA LEU A 358 3.07 -14.52 3.32
C LEU A 358 2.13 -14.09 4.47
N ALA A 359 1.53 -12.91 4.37
CA ALA A 359 0.68 -12.33 5.40
C ALA A 359 -0.34 -11.33 4.82
N TYR A 360 -1.37 -11.04 5.62
CA TYR A 360 -2.42 -10.06 5.34
C TYR A 360 -2.57 -9.05 6.50
N ALA A 361 -3.14 -7.88 6.20
CA ALA A 361 -3.39 -6.77 7.11
C ALA A 361 -2.14 -6.36 7.91
N LEU A 362 -1.00 -6.18 7.23
CA LEU A 362 0.26 -5.73 7.84
C LEU A 362 0.09 -4.35 8.50
N GLU A 363 0.19 -4.31 9.82
CA GLU A 363 0.24 -3.13 10.69
C GLU A 363 1.71 -2.74 10.94
N TYR A 364 2.04 -1.46 10.84
CA TYR A 364 3.36 -0.91 11.18
C TYR A 364 3.24 0.55 11.62
N ASN A 365 4.21 1.06 12.37
CA ASN A 365 4.31 2.49 12.69
C ASN A 365 5.31 3.18 11.77
N ASP A 366 5.07 4.45 11.44
CA ASP A 366 6.09 5.30 10.78
C ASP A 366 7.06 5.95 11.78
N GLU A 367 8.03 6.72 11.27
CA GLU A 367 9.02 7.44 12.08
C GLU A 367 8.42 8.49 13.03
N LYS A 368 7.16 8.90 12.80
CA LYS A 368 6.40 9.85 13.63
C LYS A 368 5.52 9.14 14.65
N GLY A 369 5.47 7.80 14.65
CA GLY A 369 4.63 6.99 15.52
C GLY A 369 3.18 6.80 15.01
N ILE A 370 2.87 7.22 13.78
CA ILE A 370 1.53 7.05 13.19
C ILE A 370 1.36 5.59 12.76
N CYS A 371 0.23 4.98 13.13
CA CYS A 371 -0.08 3.59 12.84
C CYS A 371 -0.71 3.44 11.45
N TYR A 372 -0.08 2.64 10.60
CA TYR A 372 -0.55 2.33 9.25
C TYR A 372 -0.85 0.84 9.08
N LEU A 373 -1.88 0.52 8.30
CA LEU A 373 -2.09 -0.81 7.74
C LEU A 373 -1.92 -0.83 6.22
N THR A 374 -1.63 -2.02 5.69
CA THR A 374 -1.60 -2.35 4.25
C THR A 374 -2.05 -3.81 4.10
N ASP A 375 -2.75 -4.12 3.01
CA ASP A 375 -3.44 -5.41 2.89
C ASP A 375 -2.49 -6.59 2.72
N PHE A 376 -1.57 -6.59 1.75
CA PHE A 376 -0.74 -7.77 1.43
C PHE A 376 0.71 -7.60 1.84
N LEU A 377 1.32 -8.69 2.31
CA LEU A 377 2.76 -8.91 2.33
C LEU A 377 3.09 -10.09 1.41
N VAL A 378 3.71 -9.81 0.26
CA VAL A 378 4.15 -10.81 -0.72
C VAL A 378 5.66 -10.98 -0.67
N VAL A 379 6.12 -12.22 -0.82
CA VAL A 379 7.55 -12.57 -0.95
C VAL A 379 7.77 -13.25 -2.31
N GLY A 380 8.80 -12.83 -3.03
CA GLY A 380 9.15 -13.39 -4.35
C GLY A 380 9.70 -14.82 -4.27
N GLU A 381 9.48 -15.61 -5.32
CA GLU A 381 10.01 -16.97 -5.40
C GLU A 381 11.50 -17.00 -5.78
N ASN A 382 12.14 -18.16 -5.59
CA ASN A 382 13.51 -18.45 -6.08
C ASN A 382 14.60 -17.45 -5.64
N GLN A 383 14.41 -16.78 -4.48
CA GLN A 383 15.26 -15.69 -3.97
C GLN A 383 15.26 -14.40 -4.82
N GLN A 384 14.34 -14.28 -5.78
CA GLN A 384 14.13 -13.05 -6.55
C GLN A 384 13.19 -12.10 -5.81
N THR A 385 13.25 -10.80 -6.16
CA THR A 385 12.27 -9.83 -5.67
C THR A 385 10.96 -9.98 -6.42
N PHE A 386 9.84 -9.73 -5.75
CA PHE A 386 8.54 -9.77 -6.41
C PHE A 386 8.30 -8.49 -7.22
N ASP A 387 8.78 -7.34 -6.76
CA ASP A 387 8.76 -6.05 -7.45
C ASP A 387 10.16 -5.40 -7.57
N LEU A 388 10.25 -4.40 -8.46
CA LEU A 388 11.31 -3.40 -8.56
C LEU A 388 10.70 -2.00 -8.64
N GLU A 389 11.51 -0.97 -8.42
CA GLU A 389 11.09 0.44 -8.57
C GLU A 389 10.50 0.71 -9.96
N GLY A 390 9.30 1.30 -10.01
CA GLY A 390 8.50 1.48 -11.23
C GLY A 390 7.45 0.38 -11.49
N ASP A 391 7.45 -0.73 -10.73
CA ASP A 391 6.35 -1.71 -10.76
C ASP A 391 5.14 -1.27 -9.90
N SER A 392 5.23 -0.15 -9.18
CA SER A 392 4.10 0.49 -8.49
C SER A 392 2.89 0.60 -9.42
N GLY A 393 1.73 0.12 -8.98
CA GLY A 393 0.50 0.08 -9.76
C GLY A 393 0.26 -1.25 -10.47
N SER A 394 1.23 -2.17 -10.54
CA SER A 394 1.02 -3.53 -11.10
C SER A 394 -0.05 -4.30 -10.33
N LEU A 395 -0.85 -5.13 -11.01
CA LEU A 395 -1.77 -6.05 -10.34
C LEU A 395 -1.02 -7.23 -9.69
N ILE A 396 -1.43 -7.53 -8.45
CA ILE A 396 -1.15 -8.81 -7.79
C ILE A 396 -2.28 -9.76 -8.19
N VAL A 397 -1.93 -10.82 -8.92
CA VAL A 397 -2.89 -11.75 -9.51
C VAL A 397 -2.70 -13.14 -8.90
N LEU A 398 -3.72 -13.67 -8.24
CA LEU A 398 -3.74 -15.06 -7.78
C LEU A 398 -3.69 -16.00 -8.98
N LYS A 399 -2.78 -16.96 -8.91
CA LYS A 399 -2.69 -18.04 -9.90
C LYS A 399 -3.92 -18.93 -9.78
N GLY A 400 -4.61 -19.14 -10.90
CA GLY A 400 -5.77 -20.03 -10.94
C GLY A 400 -5.40 -21.48 -10.64
N GLU A 401 -6.25 -22.17 -9.87
CA GLU A 401 -6.09 -23.60 -9.57
C GLU A 401 -6.92 -24.42 -10.57
N ASN A 402 -6.45 -25.62 -10.92
CA ASN A 402 -7.20 -26.61 -11.72
C ASN A 402 -7.78 -26.11 -13.08
N GLY A 403 -7.17 -25.08 -13.68
CA GLY A 403 -7.62 -24.49 -14.96
C GLY A 403 -8.59 -23.31 -14.82
N GLU A 404 -8.87 -22.83 -13.61
CA GLU A 404 -9.52 -21.54 -13.40
C GLU A 404 -8.68 -20.39 -13.98
N LYS A 405 -9.34 -19.32 -14.41
CA LYS A 405 -8.63 -18.09 -14.83
C LYS A 405 -7.89 -17.47 -13.64
N PRO A 406 -6.70 -16.89 -13.83
CA PRO A 406 -6.01 -16.15 -12.78
C PRO A 406 -6.84 -14.92 -12.37
N ARG A 407 -6.89 -14.61 -11.06
CA ARG A 407 -7.80 -13.60 -10.50
C ARG A 407 -7.05 -12.45 -9.83
N PRO A 408 -7.27 -11.19 -10.22
CA PRO A 408 -6.60 -10.07 -9.56
C PRO A 408 -7.13 -9.91 -8.14
N VAL A 409 -6.24 -9.74 -7.17
CA VAL A 409 -6.56 -9.66 -5.73
C VAL A 409 -6.07 -8.35 -5.10
N GLY A 410 -5.00 -7.76 -5.65
CA GLY A 410 -4.42 -6.54 -5.13
C GLY A 410 -3.74 -5.69 -6.18
N ILE A 411 -3.30 -4.51 -5.77
CA ILE A 411 -2.40 -3.63 -6.53
C ILE A 411 -1.11 -3.43 -5.72
N ILE A 412 0.04 -3.48 -6.37
CA ILE A 412 1.33 -3.22 -5.73
C ILE A 412 1.37 -1.77 -5.28
N TRP A 413 1.79 -1.54 -4.04
CA TRP A 413 2.07 -0.22 -3.48
C TRP A 413 3.58 0.09 -3.44
N GLY A 414 4.38 -0.95 -3.19
CA GLY A 414 5.85 -0.87 -3.14
C GLY A 414 6.44 -1.76 -2.05
N GLY A 415 7.73 -2.06 -2.16
CA GLY A 415 8.44 -2.98 -1.27
C GLY A 415 9.79 -2.46 -0.76
N THR A 416 10.23 -3.06 0.35
CA THR A 416 11.57 -3.08 0.99
C THR A 416 12.51 -1.87 1.08
N ALA A 417 12.65 -1.00 0.07
CA ALA A 417 13.80 -0.09 -0.11
C ALA A 417 14.15 0.74 1.15
N ASN A 418 13.14 1.17 1.91
CA ASN A 418 13.29 2.01 3.10
C ASN A 418 12.82 1.34 4.42
N ARG A 419 12.50 0.03 4.43
CA ARG A 419 11.82 -0.62 5.58
C ARG A 419 12.44 -1.93 6.08
N GLY A 420 13.57 -2.35 5.51
CA GLY A 420 14.30 -3.54 5.95
C GLY A 420 13.71 -4.87 5.44
N ARG A 421 14.52 -5.93 5.54
CA ARG A 421 14.30 -7.23 4.87
C ARG A 421 13.91 -8.35 5.85
N LEU A 422 13.13 -9.33 5.40
CA LEU A 422 12.62 -10.44 6.22
C LEU A 422 13.64 -11.59 6.35
N LYS A 423 14.01 -11.92 7.58
CA LYS A 423 14.90 -13.07 7.88
C LYS A 423 14.09 -14.32 8.18
N LEU A 424 13.69 -15.02 7.12
CA LEU A 424 12.82 -16.21 7.18
C LEU A 424 13.57 -17.50 7.56
N ARG A 425 14.86 -17.62 7.19
CA ARG A 425 15.70 -18.82 7.41
C ARG A 425 17.00 -18.44 8.12
N VAL A 426 17.44 -19.30 9.05
CA VAL A 426 18.76 -19.18 9.68
C VAL A 426 19.83 -19.58 8.67
N GLY A 427 20.89 -18.80 8.52
CA GLY A 427 21.98 -19.07 7.57
C GLY A 427 21.64 -18.75 6.10
N GLN A 428 20.57 -18.00 5.84
CA GLN A 428 20.21 -17.48 4.51
C GLN A 428 20.15 -15.95 4.56
N PRO A 429 20.33 -15.26 3.42
CA PRO A 429 20.18 -13.80 3.35
C PRO A 429 18.74 -13.36 3.69
N PRO A 430 18.57 -12.13 4.21
CA PRO A 430 17.25 -11.53 4.37
C PRO A 430 16.56 -11.31 3.01
N VAL A 431 15.29 -11.72 2.93
CA VAL A 431 14.49 -11.72 1.70
C VAL A 431 13.71 -10.42 1.56
N ASN A 432 13.57 -9.93 0.33
CA ASN A 432 12.74 -8.77 0.01
C ASN A 432 11.24 -9.09 0.05
N TRP A 433 10.42 -8.07 0.29
CA TRP A 433 8.98 -8.20 0.40
C TRP A 433 8.26 -6.98 -0.16
N THR A 434 7.08 -7.23 -0.71
CA THR A 434 6.25 -6.25 -1.41
C THR A 434 4.96 -6.03 -0.65
N SER A 435 4.58 -4.77 -0.51
CA SER A 435 3.30 -4.35 0.05
C SER A 435 2.26 -4.19 -1.06
N GLY A 436 1.02 -4.60 -0.78
CA GLY A 436 -0.11 -4.37 -1.69
C GLY A 436 -1.37 -3.89 -0.98
N VAL A 437 -2.28 -3.33 -1.77
CA VAL A 437 -3.62 -2.84 -1.36
C VAL A 437 -4.70 -3.76 -1.95
N ASP A 438 -5.75 -4.06 -1.19
CA ASP A 438 -6.91 -4.85 -1.61
C ASP A 438 -7.60 -4.20 -2.82
N LEU A 439 -7.58 -4.88 -3.97
CA LEU A 439 -8.11 -4.34 -5.22
C LEU A 439 -9.64 -4.21 -5.17
N GLY A 440 -10.34 -5.17 -4.58
CA GLY A 440 -11.80 -5.16 -4.53
C GLY A 440 -12.31 -4.00 -3.69
N ARG A 441 -11.68 -3.74 -2.54
CA ARG A 441 -12.01 -2.58 -1.70
C ARG A 441 -11.60 -1.26 -2.34
N LEU A 442 -10.45 -1.21 -3.01
CA LEU A 442 -9.99 0.00 -3.71
C LEU A 442 -10.91 0.37 -4.87
N LEU A 443 -11.34 -0.60 -5.68
CA LEU A 443 -12.31 -0.40 -6.76
C LEU A 443 -13.66 0.07 -6.21
N ASN A 444 -14.16 -0.54 -5.12
CA ASN A 444 -15.40 -0.09 -4.47
C ASN A 444 -15.29 1.35 -3.94
N PHE A 445 -14.17 1.70 -3.29
CA PHE A 445 -13.96 3.05 -2.75
C PHE A 445 -13.81 4.12 -3.85
N LEU A 446 -13.24 3.75 -5.00
CA LEU A 446 -13.16 4.59 -6.18
C LEU A 446 -14.38 4.45 -7.12
N GLU A 447 -15.43 3.70 -6.75
CA GLU A 447 -16.63 3.48 -7.56
C GLU A 447 -16.28 3.02 -9.02
N LEU A 448 -15.51 1.95 -9.13
CA LEU A 448 -14.98 1.41 -10.40
C LEU A 448 -15.37 -0.05 -10.61
N ASP A 449 -15.69 -0.41 -11.84
CA ASP A 449 -15.80 -1.80 -12.30
C ASP A 449 -14.50 -2.22 -13.02
N LEU A 450 -14.01 -3.43 -12.76
CA LEU A 450 -12.94 -4.04 -13.57
C LEU A 450 -13.50 -4.44 -14.95
N ILE A 451 -12.76 -4.13 -16.02
CA ILE A 451 -12.98 -4.70 -17.36
C ILE A 451 -11.94 -5.82 -17.57
N ASN A 452 -12.38 -7.07 -17.57
CA ASN A 452 -11.52 -8.27 -17.60
C ASN A 452 -11.52 -9.04 -18.94
N SER A 453 -12.23 -8.54 -19.96
CA SER A 453 -12.26 -9.14 -21.29
C SER A 453 -12.49 -8.09 -22.37
N ASP A 454 -11.93 -8.33 -23.56
CA ASP A 454 -12.03 -7.40 -24.69
C ASP A 454 -13.48 -7.27 -25.20
N GLU A 455 -14.34 -8.27 -24.99
CA GLU A 455 -15.77 -8.16 -25.27
C GLU A 455 -16.46 -7.19 -24.30
N ALA A 456 -16.18 -7.28 -22.99
CA ALA A 456 -16.68 -6.33 -22.00
C ALA A 456 -16.18 -4.90 -22.28
N LEU A 457 -14.94 -4.76 -22.75
CA LEU A 457 -14.39 -3.48 -23.21
C LEU A 457 -15.18 -2.91 -24.40
N ARG A 458 -15.46 -3.73 -25.42
CA ARG A 458 -16.23 -3.31 -26.60
C ARG A 458 -17.65 -2.89 -26.25
N VAL A 459 -18.32 -3.62 -25.35
CA VAL A 459 -19.64 -3.25 -24.84
C VAL A 459 -19.57 -1.91 -24.08
N ALA A 460 -18.61 -1.74 -23.17
CA ALA A 460 -18.43 -0.48 -22.44
C ALA A 460 -18.17 0.71 -23.37
N VAL A 461 -17.36 0.55 -24.43
CA VAL A 461 -17.08 1.62 -25.40
C VAL A 461 -18.36 2.03 -26.16
N GLN A 462 -19.24 1.07 -26.47
CA GLN A 462 -20.53 1.35 -27.10
C GLN A 462 -21.48 2.08 -26.14
N GLU A 463 -21.56 1.65 -24.87
CA GLU A 463 -22.35 2.32 -23.84
C GLU A 463 -21.90 3.78 -23.60
N GLN A 464 -20.59 4.02 -23.44
CA GLN A 464 -20.04 5.37 -23.25
C GLN A 464 -20.37 6.27 -24.44
N ARG A 465 -20.24 5.78 -25.69
CA ARG A 465 -20.60 6.54 -26.90
C ARG A 465 -22.10 6.88 -26.94
N ALA A 466 -22.97 5.94 -26.59
CA ALA A 466 -24.41 6.17 -26.53
C ALA A 466 -24.80 7.19 -25.44
N ALA A 467 -24.14 7.14 -24.28
CA ALA A 467 -24.33 8.11 -23.21
C ALA A 467 -23.95 9.54 -23.67
N SER A 468 -22.76 9.71 -24.27
CA SER A 468 -22.31 11.01 -24.79
C SER A 468 -23.24 11.57 -25.87
N MET A 469 -23.74 10.74 -26.79
CA MET A 469 -24.73 11.18 -27.80
C MET A 469 -26.06 11.64 -27.17
N THR A 470 -26.49 11.00 -26.07
CA THR A 470 -27.73 11.36 -25.36
C THR A 470 -27.60 12.71 -24.64
N VAL A 471 -26.44 13.02 -24.08
CA VAL A 471 -26.16 14.32 -23.44
C VAL A 471 -26.18 15.46 -24.46
N VAL A 472 -25.55 15.27 -25.63
CA VAL A 472 -25.55 16.27 -26.71
C VAL A 472 -26.95 16.49 -27.30
N GLY A 473 -27.80 15.46 -27.33
CA GLY A 473 -29.19 15.59 -27.77
C GLY A 473 -30.11 16.37 -26.82
N SER A 474 -29.74 16.57 -25.55
CA SER A 474 -30.62 17.18 -24.54
C SER A 474 -30.52 18.71 -24.43
N SER A 475 -29.65 19.37 -25.20
CA SER A 475 -29.52 20.84 -25.21
C SER A 475 -30.37 21.55 -26.28
N ALA A 476 -31.21 20.80 -27.01
CA ALA A 476 -32.08 21.32 -28.07
C ALA A 476 -33.55 20.96 -27.81
N GLY A 477 -34.16 21.58 -26.78
CA GLY A 477 -35.51 21.19 -26.35
C GLY A 477 -36.17 22.10 -25.31
N ASP A 478 -35.96 23.42 -25.37
CA ASP A 478 -36.78 24.37 -24.59
C ASP A 478 -37.82 25.01 -25.51
N SER A 479 -39.05 24.51 -25.45
CA SER A 479 -40.19 25.01 -26.23
C SER A 479 -41.48 24.97 -25.41
N SER A 480 -41.98 26.16 -25.08
CA SER A 480 -43.20 26.45 -24.32
C SER A 480 -44.49 25.88 -24.96
N PRO A 481 -45.58 25.71 -24.18
CA PRO A 481 -46.80 25.02 -24.63
C PRO A 481 -47.62 25.80 -25.68
N PRO A 482 -48.54 25.13 -26.41
CA PRO A 482 -49.13 25.66 -27.63
C PRO A 482 -50.33 26.58 -27.39
N ASP A 483 -50.53 27.54 -28.30
CA ASP A 483 -51.78 28.30 -28.46
C ASP A 483 -52.25 28.29 -29.93
N LEU A 484 -53.55 28.51 -30.14
CA LEU A 484 -54.31 28.12 -31.33
C LEU A 484 -54.57 29.26 -32.32
N MET A 485 -54.43 28.96 -33.64
CA MET A 485 -55.10 29.62 -34.79
C MET A 485 -54.67 31.09 -35.11
N LEU A 486 -54.58 31.61 -36.35
CA LEU A 486 -54.94 31.23 -37.73
C LEU A 486 -53.95 31.93 -38.74
N PRO A 487 -53.95 31.62 -40.06
CA PRO A 487 -52.87 31.98 -40.99
C PRO A 487 -53.16 33.15 -41.95
N LYS A 488 -52.11 33.92 -42.30
CA LYS A 488 -51.85 34.77 -43.50
C LYS A 488 -50.64 35.71 -43.22
N ASP A 489 -49.91 36.29 -44.16
CA ASP A 489 -49.85 36.20 -45.63
C ASP A 489 -48.38 36.47 -46.08
N LYS A 490 -48.12 36.47 -47.40
CA LYS A 490 -46.78 36.59 -48.04
C LYS A 490 -45.97 37.87 -47.70
N SER A 491 -44.64 37.76 -47.71
CA SER A 491 -43.74 38.82 -48.22
C SER A 491 -42.32 38.32 -48.58
N GLU A 492 -41.74 38.94 -49.62
CA GLU A 492 -40.33 38.86 -50.05
C GLU A 492 -39.88 40.33 -50.35
N PRO A 493 -38.61 40.65 -50.68
CA PRO A 493 -37.79 41.42 -49.73
C PRO A 493 -37.32 42.80 -50.23
N LEU A 494 -36.96 43.66 -49.28
CA LEU A 494 -36.15 44.89 -49.45
C LEU A 494 -35.30 45.06 -48.16
N GLY A 495 -34.03 45.47 -48.17
CA GLY A 495 -33.15 45.85 -49.28
C GLY A 495 -32.33 47.10 -48.92
N LEU A 496 -31.06 46.92 -48.50
CA LEU A 496 -30.05 48.00 -48.46
C LEU A 496 -28.67 47.47 -48.89
N ASN A 497 -27.96 48.34 -49.62
CA ASN A 497 -26.76 48.09 -50.44
C ASN A 497 -26.08 49.48 -50.63
N ILE A 498 -24.81 49.70 -50.96
CA ILE A 498 -23.67 48.95 -51.54
C ILE A 498 -22.38 49.48 -50.82
N GLN A 499 -21.13 49.01 -50.93
CA GLN A 499 -20.29 48.62 -52.08
C GLN A 499 -19.12 47.67 -51.69
N GLN A 500 -18.77 46.77 -52.61
CA GLN A 500 -17.39 46.53 -53.09
C GLN A 500 -17.38 47.02 -54.57
N ILE A 501 -16.35 47.04 -55.42
CA ILE A 501 -15.04 46.36 -55.52
C ILE A 501 -14.03 47.42 -56.09
N PRO A 502 -12.93 47.19 -56.88
CA PRO A 502 -12.36 46.00 -57.52
C PRO A 502 -10.88 45.71 -57.19
N LEU A 503 -10.30 44.83 -58.00
CA LEU A 503 -8.93 44.30 -58.06
C LEU A 503 -8.23 44.86 -59.32
N GLU A 504 -6.90 45.04 -59.32
CA GLU A 504 -6.08 45.03 -60.54
C GLU A 504 -4.78 44.23 -60.33
N ASP A 505 -4.20 43.78 -61.45
CA ASP A 505 -3.20 42.72 -61.59
C ASP A 505 -1.94 43.23 -62.32
N ARG A 506 -0.72 42.89 -61.84
CA ARG A 506 0.47 42.82 -62.73
C ARG A 506 1.70 42.01 -62.23
N ALA A 507 1.76 40.76 -62.68
CA ALA A 507 2.87 40.07 -63.40
C ALA A 507 4.39 40.20 -63.06
N CYS A 508 5.06 39.01 -63.10
CA CYS A 508 6.48 38.70 -63.41
C CYS A 508 7.59 39.08 -62.39
N GLY A 509 8.63 38.27 -62.12
CA GLY A 509 9.15 37.06 -62.80
C GLY A 509 10.18 36.25 -61.93
N PRO A 510 11.00 35.33 -62.49
CA PRO A 510 11.14 33.97 -61.91
C PRO A 510 12.55 33.53 -61.39
N ASP A 511 12.53 32.36 -60.72
CA ASP A 511 13.53 31.27 -60.56
C ASP A 511 15.07 31.53 -60.54
N ILE A 512 15.78 30.82 -59.65
CA ILE A 512 16.91 29.90 -59.98
C ILE A 512 17.48 29.19 -58.71
N ASN A 513 18.00 27.97 -58.92
CA ASN A 513 18.59 27.07 -57.92
C ASN A 513 19.96 27.49 -57.35
N SER A 514 20.38 26.74 -56.32
CA SER A 514 21.74 26.24 -56.02
C SER A 514 22.52 26.83 -54.83
N SER A 515 22.95 25.92 -53.95
CA SER A 515 24.15 26.02 -53.12
C SER A 515 25.40 25.75 -53.96
N PRO A 516 26.57 26.30 -53.57
CA PRO A 516 27.60 25.41 -53.03
C PRO A 516 28.44 26.04 -51.89
N ALA A 517 29.34 25.23 -51.32
CA ALA A 517 30.24 25.60 -50.22
C ALA A 517 31.61 26.10 -50.71
N GLU A 518 32.28 26.94 -49.91
CA GLU A 518 33.58 26.69 -49.25
C GLU A 518 34.10 27.96 -48.53
N GLY A 519 34.98 27.80 -47.52
CA GLY A 519 35.48 28.88 -46.65
C GLY A 519 36.72 29.61 -47.19
N PRO A 520 37.71 30.04 -46.35
CA PRO A 520 37.81 29.93 -44.88
C PRO A 520 38.19 31.25 -44.15
N LEU A 521 38.15 31.25 -42.81
CA LEU A 521 39.18 31.80 -41.90
C LEU A 521 38.78 31.54 -40.44
N GLY A 522 39.68 30.94 -39.65
CA GLY A 522 39.50 30.66 -38.21
C GLY A 522 40.10 31.74 -37.30
N PRO A 523 40.43 31.47 -36.01
CA PRO A 523 40.68 30.15 -35.41
C PRO A 523 39.79 29.73 -34.23
N CYS A 524 39.86 28.42 -33.94
CA CYS A 524 39.23 27.65 -32.85
C CYS A 524 39.94 27.89 -31.49
N LEU A 525 39.30 27.64 -30.33
CA LEU A 525 39.44 26.45 -29.45
C LEU A 525 38.72 26.78 -28.10
N GLU A 526 38.21 25.87 -27.25
CA GLU A 526 38.39 24.41 -27.10
C GLU A 526 37.07 23.64 -26.84
N GLU A 527 37.05 22.37 -27.28
CA GLU A 527 36.21 21.29 -26.73
C GLU A 527 37.11 20.09 -26.42
N HIS A 528 36.77 19.34 -25.35
CA HIS A 528 37.19 17.94 -25.08
C HIS A 528 38.69 17.71 -24.69
N PRO A 529 39.08 16.65 -23.92
CA PRO A 529 38.65 15.25 -24.13
C PRO A 529 38.51 14.31 -22.90
N PHE A 530 38.19 13.05 -23.22
CA PHE A 530 38.17 11.86 -22.37
C PHE A 530 39.58 11.26 -22.06
N ILE A 531 39.58 10.23 -21.18
CA ILE A 531 40.56 9.14 -20.98
C ILE A 531 41.79 9.40 -20.08
N THR A 532 41.85 8.68 -18.95
CA THR A 532 42.92 7.73 -18.49
C THR A 532 42.69 7.42 -16.99
N SER A 533 42.40 6.20 -16.53
CA SER A 533 43.22 4.99 -16.43
C SER A 533 44.61 5.19 -15.80
N PHE A 534 44.73 5.01 -14.48
CA PHE A 534 46.00 4.78 -13.79
C PHE A 534 46.14 3.32 -13.38
N ASN A 535 47.14 2.64 -13.96
CA ASN A 535 47.59 1.32 -13.51
C ASN A 535 48.44 1.46 -12.24
N SER A 536 48.03 0.80 -11.16
CA SER A 536 48.96 0.24 -10.17
C SER A 536 49.05 -1.27 -10.39
N LYS A 537 50.26 -1.82 -10.34
CA LYS A 537 50.57 -3.20 -10.74
C LYS A 537 49.93 -4.25 -9.82
N PRO A 538 49.61 -5.45 -10.31
CA PRO A 538 49.25 -6.57 -9.46
C PRO A 538 50.46 -7.02 -8.62
N ILE A 539 50.20 -7.45 -7.39
CA ILE A 539 51.11 -8.30 -6.62
C ILE A 539 50.46 -9.69 -6.54
N ASP A 540 51.32 -10.69 -6.67
CA ASP A 540 51.05 -12.07 -7.01
C ASP A 540 49.96 -12.79 -6.21
N THR A 541 49.32 -13.73 -6.91
CA THR A 541 48.71 -14.92 -6.32
C THR A 541 49.71 -15.66 -5.45
N LEU A 542 49.36 -15.92 -4.18
CA LEU A 542 49.95 -17.00 -3.40
C LEU A 542 48.85 -17.81 -2.70
N GLU A 543 48.66 -19.00 -3.24
CA GLU A 543 48.39 -20.28 -2.57
C GLU A 543 47.32 -20.35 -1.45
N THR A 544 46.31 -21.16 -1.75
CA THR A 544 45.71 -22.08 -0.78
C THR A 544 46.79 -22.81 0.03
N GLU A 545 46.80 -22.65 1.36
CA GLU A 545 47.08 -23.78 2.25
C GLU A 545 46.36 -23.64 3.61
N ASN A 546 45.80 -24.78 4.03
CA ASN A 546 45.42 -25.24 5.37
C ASN A 546 45.54 -24.29 6.58
N LEU A 547 44.51 -24.30 7.44
CA LEU A 547 44.66 -24.87 8.79
C LEU A 547 43.32 -25.16 9.47
N SER A 548 42.88 -26.41 9.37
CA SER A 548 41.76 -26.98 10.12
C SER A 548 42.21 -27.49 11.50
N VAL A 549 42.54 -26.59 12.43
CA VAL A 549 42.87 -26.88 13.84
C VAL A 549 42.37 -25.67 14.66
N LEU A 550 41.27 -25.74 15.41
CA LEU A 550 41.10 -26.49 16.65
C LEU A 550 39.64 -26.95 16.85
N ARG A 551 39.48 -28.13 17.47
CA ARG A 551 38.21 -28.72 17.90
C ARG A 551 38.37 -29.10 19.38
N ASN A 552 37.39 -28.72 20.22
CA ASN A 552 37.27 -29.00 21.67
C ASN A 552 38.37 -28.42 22.61
N ASP A 553 38.04 -27.38 23.37
CA ASP A 553 37.58 -27.38 24.77
C ASP A 553 37.14 -25.92 25.08
N GLY A 554 36.44 -25.51 26.14
CA GLY A 554 36.15 -26.13 27.42
C GLY A 554 36.53 -25.16 28.55
N GLY A 555 35.61 -24.29 28.99
CA GLY A 555 35.73 -23.51 30.22
C GLY A 555 36.21 -22.05 30.11
N GLU A 556 35.35 -21.15 30.63
CA GLU A 556 35.63 -19.90 31.35
C GLU A 556 36.26 -18.64 30.67
N ASP A 557 35.63 -17.51 30.99
CA ASP A 557 36.07 -16.10 30.96
C ASP A 557 36.83 -15.53 29.74
N LEU A 558 36.06 -14.96 28.81
CA LEU A 558 36.46 -13.81 28.00
C LEU A 558 35.54 -12.62 28.28
N SER A 559 36.01 -11.73 29.16
CA SER A 559 35.36 -10.47 29.48
C SER A 559 35.61 -9.42 28.38
N PHE A 560 34.55 -8.95 27.74
CA PHE A 560 34.59 -7.80 26.84
C PHE A 560 33.85 -6.63 27.47
N SER A 561 34.60 -5.68 28.02
CA SER A 561 34.08 -4.41 28.51
C SER A 561 33.77 -3.48 27.33
N LEU A 562 32.49 -3.12 27.17
CA LEU A 562 32.09 -2.01 26.30
C LEU A 562 32.48 -0.69 26.98
N GLN A 563 33.60 -0.09 26.57
CA GLN A 563 33.82 1.34 26.80
C GLN A 563 32.76 2.11 26.01
N LEU A 564 31.86 2.81 26.72
CA LEU A 564 31.10 3.89 26.11
C LEU A 564 32.10 4.99 25.75
N GLY A 565 32.29 5.22 24.44
CA GLY A 565 32.94 6.42 23.96
C GLY A 565 32.07 7.63 24.28
N GLU A 566 32.58 8.54 25.11
CA GLU A 566 31.91 9.81 25.39
C GLU A 566 31.81 10.65 24.10
N ASN A 567 30.70 11.37 23.94
CA ASN A 567 30.46 12.19 22.76
C ASN A 567 31.39 13.43 22.75
N GLU A 568 32.38 13.46 21.85
CA GLU A 568 33.11 14.72 21.59
C GLU A 568 32.16 15.79 21.01
N PRO A 569 32.22 17.05 21.49
CA PRO A 569 31.35 18.12 21.02
C PRO A 569 31.77 18.60 19.62
N LYS A 570 30.78 18.77 18.74
CA LYS A 570 30.92 19.22 17.35
C LYS A 570 31.85 20.44 17.21
N ARG A 571 33.00 20.25 16.53
CA ARG A 571 33.92 21.32 16.15
C ARG A 571 33.21 22.34 15.25
N ARG A 572 33.25 23.62 15.63
CA ARG A 572 32.71 24.73 14.82
C ARG A 572 33.52 24.88 13.52
N LYS A 573 32.83 25.14 12.39
CA LYS A 573 33.49 25.62 11.16
C LYS A 573 34.14 26.98 11.44
N SER A 574 35.45 27.07 11.25
CA SER A 574 36.18 28.34 11.13
C SER A 574 36.35 28.68 9.66
N GLU A 575 35.97 29.90 9.27
CA GLU A 575 36.33 30.46 7.97
C GLU A 575 37.85 30.72 7.91
N SER A 576 38.46 30.56 6.74
CA SER A 576 39.73 31.20 6.40
C SER A 576 39.72 31.66 4.94
N LYS A 577 40.19 32.89 4.74
CA LYS A 577 40.22 33.57 3.44
C LYS A 577 41.49 33.20 2.66
N GLY A 578 41.35 33.30 1.34
CA GLY A 578 42.36 33.44 0.27
C GLY A 578 43.85 33.33 0.57
N CYS A 579 44.52 32.53 -0.26
CA CYS A 579 45.38 33.07 -1.32
C CYS A 579 45.24 32.18 -2.56
#